data_AF-A0A7L3EY82-F1
#
_entry.id   AF-A0A7L3EY82-F1
#
_cell.length_a   1.000
_cell.length_b   1.000
_cell.length_c   1.000
_cell.angle_alpha   90.00
_cell.angle_beta   90.00
_cell.angle_gamma   90.00
#
_symmetry.space_group_name_H-M   'P 1'
#
loop_
_entity.id
_entity.type
_entity.pdbx_description
1 polymer ?
#
loop_
_entity_poly.entity_id
_entity_poly.type
_entity_poly.pdbx_seq_one_letter_code
_entity_poly.pdbx_strand_id
1 'polypeptide(L)'
;QDALALLAEVAYVDMLEGDTECHVRFKTPEDAQTVMKSYKEIQIKNNWKFEVLTGDHEQRYWQKILVDRQAKLNQPREKKRGTEKVTYK
;
A
#
# COMPACT_ATOMS: atom_id res chain seq x y z
N GLN A 1 -6.14 -0.38 14.51
CA GLN A 1 -6.85 -1.64 14.25
C GLN A 1 -7.26 -1.65 12.80
N ASP A 2 -6.74 -2.60 12.03
CA ASP A 2 -6.91 -2.78 10.59
C ASP A 2 -8.36 -3.09 10.21
N ALA A 3 -9.21 -2.05 10.17
CA ALA A 3 -10.61 -2.20 9.77
C ALA A 3 -10.77 -2.83 8.38
N LEU A 4 -9.80 -2.62 7.49
CA LEU A 4 -9.78 -3.17 6.13
C LEU A 4 -9.29 -4.64 6.10
N ALA A 5 -8.30 -5.01 6.92
CA ALA A 5 -7.81 -6.39 6.99
C ALA A 5 -8.80 -7.33 7.69
N LEU A 6 -9.73 -6.79 8.48
CA LEU A 6 -10.84 -7.55 9.06
C LEU A 6 -11.92 -7.91 8.04
N LEU A 7 -12.02 -7.15 6.94
CA LEU A 7 -13.04 -7.35 5.90
C LEU A 7 -12.53 -8.22 4.74
N ALA A 8 -11.24 -8.16 4.44
CA ALA A 8 -10.65 -8.84 3.30
C ALA A 8 -9.14 -9.07 3.47
N GLU A 9 -8.59 -10.03 2.71
CA GLU A 9 -7.14 -10.29 2.71
C GLU A 9 -6.39 -9.18 1.96
N VAL A 10 -5.85 -8.22 2.73
CA VAL A 10 -5.03 -7.13 2.22
C VAL A 10 -3.61 -7.63 1.92
N ALA A 11 -3.18 -7.53 0.66
CA ALA A 11 -1.85 -7.97 0.24
C ALA A 11 -0.78 -6.92 0.50
N TYR A 12 -1.12 -5.64 0.39
CA TYR A 12 -0.19 -4.54 0.59
C TYR A 12 -0.95 -3.24 0.92
N VAL A 13 -0.44 -2.47 1.88
CA VAL A 13 -0.93 -1.13 2.19
C VAL A 13 0.17 -0.16 1.86
N ASP A 14 -0.05 0.68 0.84
CA ASP A 14 0.81 1.80 0.53
C ASP A 14 0.23 3.04 1.21
N MET A 15 0.83 3.41 2.34
CA MET A 15 0.54 4.64 3.05
C MET A 15 1.82 5.47 3.03
N LEU A 16 1.78 6.60 2.33
CA LEU A 16 2.88 7.56 2.32
C LEU A 16 2.81 8.41 3.59
N GLU A 17 3.91 8.47 4.32
CA GLU A 17 4.01 9.20 5.58
C GLU A 17 3.89 10.71 5.30
N GLY A 18 2.73 11.30 5.62
CA GLY A 18 2.39 12.70 5.37
C GLY A 18 1.30 12.92 4.32
N ASP A 19 0.89 11.89 3.59
CA ASP A 19 -0.25 11.94 2.68
C ASP A 19 -1.56 11.65 3.42
N THR A 20 -2.62 12.38 3.06
CA THR A 20 -4.01 12.09 3.48
C THR A 20 -4.66 10.98 2.67
N GLU A 21 -3.93 10.43 1.69
CA GLU A 21 -4.39 9.42 0.75
C GLU A 21 -3.62 8.11 0.98
N CYS A 22 -4.33 6.99 1.01
CA CYS A 22 -3.74 5.66 1.15
C CYS A 22 -4.24 4.73 0.05
N HIS A 23 -3.36 3.85 -0.42
CA HIS A 23 -3.67 2.90 -1.47
C HIS A 23 -3.56 1.49 -0.94
N VAL A 24 -4.65 0.72 -1.05
CA VAL A 24 -4.72 -0.64 -0.53
C VAL A 24 -4.79 -1.62 -1.70
N ARG A 25 -3.87 -2.58 -1.72
CA ARG A 25 -3.85 -3.66 -2.70
C ARG A 25 -4.50 -4.91 -2.11
N PHE A 26 -5.54 -5.37 -2.78
CA PHE A 26 -6.16 -6.66 -2.50
C PHE A 26 -5.54 -7.76 -3.34
N LYS A 27 -5.58 -8.98 -2.82
CA LYS A 27 -5.03 -10.16 -3.50
C LYS A 27 -5.99 -10.71 -4.55
N THR A 28 -7.29 -10.62 -4.27
CA THR A 28 -8.36 -10.99 -5.20
C THR A 28 -9.24 -9.77 -5.52
N PRO A 29 -9.86 -9.73 -6.71
CA PRO A 29 -10.85 -8.70 -7.03
C PRO A 29 -12.15 -8.85 -6.22
N GLU A 30 -12.47 -10.06 -5.75
CA GLU A 30 -13.65 -10.35 -4.92
C GLU A 30 -13.54 -9.71 -3.53
N ASP A 31 -12.35 -9.74 -2.95
CA ASP A 31 -11.99 -9.04 -1.72
C ASP A 31 -12.23 -7.52 -1.85
N ALA A 32 -11.75 -6.92 -2.95
CA ALA A 32 -11.92 -5.50 -3.21
C ALA A 32 -13.42 -5.12 -3.31
N GLN A 33 -14.23 -5.95 -3.97
CA GLN A 33 -15.67 -5.73 -4.05
C GLN A 33 -16.37 -5.88 -2.69
N THR A 34 -15.94 -6.83 -1.86
CA THR A 34 -16.49 -7.04 -0.52
C THR A 34 -16.23 -5.81 0.36
N VAL A 35 -15.00 -5.30 0.35
CA VAL A 35 -14.66 -4.06 1.04
C VAL A 35 -15.45 -2.88 0.51
N MET A 36 -15.66 -2.77 -0.80
CA MET A 36 -16.44 -1.68 -1.39
C MET A 36 -17.95 -1.77 -1.07
N LYS A 37 -18.48 -2.96 -0.74
CA LYS A 37 -19.85 -3.12 -0.23
C LYS A 37 -19.95 -2.69 1.24
N SER A 38 -19.03 -3.15 2.08
CA SER A 38 -18.93 -2.76 3.50
C SER A 38 -18.47 -1.31 3.68
N TYR A 39 -17.88 -0.71 2.64
CA TYR A 39 -17.43 0.68 2.62
C TYR A 39 -18.55 1.65 2.99
N LYS A 40 -19.80 1.42 2.58
CA LYS A 40 -20.91 2.32 2.94
C LYS A 40 -21.05 2.51 4.45
N GLU A 41 -20.81 1.46 5.24
CA GLU A 41 -20.88 1.52 6.70
C GLU A 41 -19.66 2.24 7.31
N ILE A 42 -18.48 2.06 6.72
CA ILE A 42 -17.24 2.72 7.15
C ILE A 42 -17.24 4.21 6.77
N GLN A 43 -17.74 4.55 5.58
CA GLN A 43 -17.87 5.92 5.09
C GLN A 43 -18.73 6.75 6.05
N ILE A 44 -19.84 6.18 6.54
CA ILE A 44 -20.76 6.88 7.46
C ILE A 44 -20.09 7.12 8.82
N LYS A 45 -19.29 6.17 9.32
CA LYS A 45 -18.61 6.30 10.61
C LYS A 45 -17.38 7.20 10.57
N ASN A 46 -16.61 7.18 9.49
CA ASN A 46 -15.26 7.77 9.44
C ASN A 46 -15.13 8.90 8.40
N ASN A 47 -16.14 9.13 7.55
CA ASN A 47 -16.13 10.09 6.45
C ASN A 47 -14.94 9.94 5.48
N TRP A 48 -14.43 8.72 5.35
CA TRP A 48 -13.36 8.39 4.40
C TRP A 48 -13.96 8.13 3.02
N LYS A 49 -13.34 8.66 1.97
CA LYS A 49 -13.72 8.35 0.58
C LYS A 49 -12.85 7.22 0.07
N PHE A 50 -13.49 6.15 -0.39
CA PHE A 50 -12.80 5.06 -1.06
C PHE A 50 -13.22 5.04 -2.52
N GLU A 51 -12.24 4.95 -3.42
CA GLU A 51 -12.45 4.83 -4.85
C GLU A 51 -11.61 3.65 -5.35
N VAL A 52 -12.24 2.76 -6.11
CA VAL A 52 -11.50 1.69 -6.80
C VAL A 52 -10.87 2.32 -8.03
N LEU A 53 -9.54 2.34 -8.07
CA LEU A 53 -8.82 2.78 -9.25
C LEU A 53 -9.13 1.83 -10.42
N THR A 54 -9.56 2.38 -11.55
CA THR A 54 -9.85 1.61 -12.77
C THR A 54 -9.29 2.33 -13.99
N GLY A 55 -8.86 1.59 -15.01
CA GLY A 55 -8.41 2.16 -16.29
C GLY A 55 -7.07 2.89 -16.20
N ASP A 56 -7.01 4.13 -16.68
CA ASP A 56 -5.77 4.92 -16.73
C ASP A 56 -5.19 5.22 -15.34
N HIS A 57 -6.05 5.48 -14.34
CA HIS A 57 -5.59 5.79 -12.98
C HIS A 57 -4.92 4.58 -12.33
N GLU A 58 -5.46 3.38 -12.56
CA GLU A 58 -4.86 2.13 -12.09
C GLU A 58 -3.51 1.91 -12.77
N GLN A 59 -3.43 2.08 -14.09
CA GLN A 59 -2.20 1.92 -14.83
C GLN A 59 -1.12 2.91 -14.39
N ARG A 60 -1.48 4.19 -14.16
CA ARG A 60 -0.57 5.20 -13.61
C ARG A 60 -0.07 4.86 -12.22
N TYR A 61 -0.97 4.39 -11.34
CA TYR A 61 -0.60 3.94 -10.00
C TYR A 61 0.41 2.77 -10.07
N TRP A 62 0.13 1.76 -10.90
CA TRP A 62 1.06 0.66 -11.12
C TRP A 62 2.40 1.10 -11.71
N GLN A 63 2.38 2.01 -12.69
CA GLN A 63 3.60 2.58 -13.26
C GLN A 63 4.43 3.30 -12.20
N LYS A 64 3.81 4.13 -11.34
CA LYS A 64 4.48 4.78 -10.21
C LYS A 64 5.15 3.76 -9.29
N ILE A 65 4.44 2.70 -8.88
CA ILE A 65 5.01 1.65 -8.03
C ILE A 65 6.18 0.94 -8.70
N LEU A 66 6.07 0.62 -9.99
CA LEU A 66 7.14 -0.04 -10.74
C LEU A 66 8.38 0.85 -10.84
N VAL A 67 8.19 2.14 -11.12
CA VAL A 67 9.26 3.13 -11.16
C VAL A 67 9.90 3.30 -9.79
N ASP A 68 9.12 3.44 -8.71
CA ASP A 68 9.64 3.54 -7.34
C ASP A 68 10.44 2.30 -6.95
N ARG A 69 9.89 1.10 -7.22
CA ARG A 69 10.61 -0.16 -7.00
C ARG A 69 11.92 -0.22 -7.77
N GLN A 70 11.92 0.22 -9.03
CA GLN A 70 13.13 0.25 -9.86
C GLN A 70 14.15 1.28 -9.34
N ALA A 71 13.70 2.46 -8.93
CA ALA A 71 14.53 3.49 -8.31
C ALA A 71 15.13 2.99 -6.98
N LYS A 72 14.33 2.30 -6.16
CA LYS A 72 14.77 1.67 -4.91
C LYS A 72 15.79 0.54 -5.14
N LEU A 73 15.65 -0.22 -6.22
CA LEU A 73 16.63 -1.24 -6.62
C LEU A 73 17.93 -0.62 -7.17
N ASN A 74 17.80 0.47 -7.92
CA ASN A 74 18.93 1.20 -8.51
C ASN A 74 19.63 2.12 -7.50
N GLN A 75 18.99 2.39 -6.36
CA GLN A 75 19.58 3.22 -5.32
C GLN A 75 20.86 2.53 -4.83
N PRO A 76 22.02 3.22 -4.86
CA PRO A 76 23.26 2.64 -4.37
C PRO A 76 23.08 2.37 -2.88
N ARG A 77 22.77 1.11 -2.56
CA ARG A 77 22.66 0.66 -1.18
C ARG A 77 24.03 0.81 -0.56
N GLU A 78 24.16 1.59 0.50
CA GLU A 78 25.30 1.50 1.41
C GLU A 78 25.31 0.07 1.98
N LYS A 79 25.98 -0.83 1.27
CA LYS A 79 26.24 -2.17 1.78
C LYS A 79 27.22 -1.98 2.92
N LYS A 80 26.71 -1.90 4.16
CA LYS A 80 27.51 -2.09 5.37
C LYS A 80 28.13 -3.49 5.29
N ARG A 81 29.32 -3.58 4.69
CA ARG A 81 30.14 -4.79 4.62
C ARG A 81 30.71 -5.03 6.01
N GLY A 82 30.42 -6.19 6.58
CA GLY A 82 31.35 -7.08 7.31
C GLY A 82 32.22 -6.59 8.48
N THR A 83 32.38 -5.29 8.73
CA THR A 83 33.34 -4.78 9.73
C THR A 83 32.69 -3.88 10.78
N GLU A 84 31.52 -3.28 10.49
CA GLU A 84 30.74 -2.52 11.49
C GLU A 84 29.93 -3.42 12.46
N LYS A 85 29.87 -4.74 12.22
CA LYS A 85 29.14 -5.67 13.11
C LYS A 85 29.90 -6.01 14.40
N VAL A 86 31.17 -5.63 14.55
CA VAL A 86 32.03 -6.16 15.64
C VAL A 86 32.09 -5.25 16.88
N THR A 87 31.49 -4.06 16.88
CA THR A 87 31.60 -3.12 18.03
C THR A 87 30.45 -3.17 19.04
N TYR A 88 29.57 -4.17 18.97
CA TYR A 88 28.74 -4.54 20.12
C TYR A 88 29.36 -5.76 20.79
N LYS A 89 30.34 -5.51 21.66
CA LYS A 89 30.80 -6.43 22.72
C LYS A 89 30.61 -5.76 24.06
#